data_AF-A0A3N8DGS6-F1
#
_entry.id   AF-A0A3N8DGS6-F1
#
_cell.length_a   1.000
_cell.length_b   1.000
_cell.length_c   1.000
_cell.angle_alpha   90.00
_cell.angle_beta   90.00
_cell.angle_gamma   90.00
#
_symmetry.space_group_name_H-M   'P 1'
#
loop_
_entity.id
_entity.type
_entity.pdbx_description
1 polymer ?
#
loop_
_entity_poly.entity_id
_entity_poly.type
_entity_poly.pdbx_seq_one_letter_code
_entity_poly.pdbx_strand_id
1 'polypeptide(L)'
;MSQRHNRRQRKKLHIAEFQELAFNATAQYSKELSDLERGQLIDSFIDFVEANGLLTVASADEGIGAYVISGAPRGTTTDADRENVRAWLAARPELTDVKVSEFTDAWYPDA
;
A
#
# COMPACT_ATOMS: atom_id res chain seq x y z
N MET A 1 -18.61 -14.28 23.89
CA MET A 1 -17.63 -15.33 24.25
C MET A 1 -16.46 -15.21 23.29
N SER A 2 -15.30 -14.67 23.72
CA SER A 2 -14.12 -14.60 22.85
C SER A 2 -13.64 -16.03 22.58
N GLN A 3 -13.86 -16.54 21.37
CA GLN A 3 -13.39 -17.86 20.99
C GLN A 3 -11.85 -17.82 20.93
N ARG A 4 -11.17 -18.46 21.88
CA ARG A 4 -9.70 -18.52 21.88
C ARG A 4 -9.25 -19.40 20.73
N HIS A 5 -8.74 -18.79 19.66
CA HIS A 5 -8.22 -19.51 18.50
C HIS A 5 -6.87 -20.16 18.84
N ASN A 6 -6.73 -21.44 18.50
CA ASN A 6 -5.42 -22.12 18.55
C ASN A 6 -4.50 -21.61 17.42
N ARG A 7 -3.19 -21.90 17.49
CA ARG A 7 -2.22 -21.41 16.50
C ARG A 7 -2.55 -21.78 15.06
N ARG A 8 -3.09 -22.99 14.81
CA ARG A 8 -3.51 -23.41 13.46
C ARG A 8 -4.69 -22.59 12.94
N GLN A 9 -5.66 -22.28 13.80
CA GLN A 9 -6.80 -21.43 13.47
C GLN A 9 -6.37 -19.99 13.22
N ARG A 10 -5.49 -19.42 14.07
CA ARG A 10 -4.97 -18.06 13.87
C ARG A 10 -4.25 -17.90 12.55
N LYS A 11 -3.45 -18.91 12.17
CA LYS A 11 -2.82 -18.98 10.85
C LYS A 11 -3.83 -19.08 9.71
N LYS A 12 -4.85 -19.93 9.86
CA LYS A 12 -5.89 -20.11 8.82
C LYS A 12 -6.71 -18.84 8.59
N LEU A 13 -6.93 -18.06 9.64
CA LEU A 13 -7.75 -16.85 9.61
C LEU A 13 -6.94 -15.56 9.42
N HIS A 14 -5.60 -15.60 9.34
CA HIS A 14 -4.74 -14.41 9.27
C HIS A 14 -4.97 -13.41 10.42
N ILE A 15 -5.06 -13.92 11.66
CA ILE A 15 -5.27 -13.09 12.86
C ILE A 15 -4.10 -13.23 13.84
N ALA A 16 -3.98 -12.26 14.75
CA ALA A 16 -2.90 -12.16 15.74
C ALA A 16 -1.52 -12.17 15.07
N GLU A 17 -0.67 -13.18 15.35
CA GLU A 17 0.70 -13.23 14.79
C GLU A 17 0.78 -13.48 13.27
N PHE A 18 -0.37 -13.67 12.62
CA PHE A 18 -0.49 -13.85 11.16
C PHE A 18 -1.31 -12.73 10.49
N GLN A 19 -1.56 -11.64 11.21
CA GLN A 19 -2.26 -10.48 10.65
C GLN A 19 -1.39 -9.83 9.57
N GLU A 20 -2.01 -9.50 8.45
CA GLU A 20 -1.39 -8.76 7.35
C GLU A 20 -1.98 -7.36 7.34
N LEU A 21 -1.12 -6.37 7.59
CA LEU A 21 -1.48 -4.97 7.52
C LEU A 21 -1.23 -4.44 6.12
N ALA A 22 -2.13 -3.57 5.69
CA ALA A 22 -2.07 -2.79 4.48
C ALA A 22 -2.18 -1.30 4.81
N PHE A 23 -1.86 -0.45 3.86
CA PHE A 23 -2.13 0.98 3.96
C PHE A 23 -2.47 1.56 2.60
N ASN A 24 -3.17 2.70 2.61
CA ASN A 24 -3.43 3.48 1.42
C ASN A 24 -2.42 4.61 1.30
N ALA A 25 -1.92 4.84 0.10
CA ALA A 25 -1.14 6.02 -0.24
C ALA A 25 -1.87 6.79 -1.34
N THR A 26 -2.03 8.09 -1.17
CA THR A 26 -2.64 8.97 -2.16
C THR A 26 -1.76 10.18 -2.43
N ALA A 27 -1.82 10.68 -3.66
CA ALA A 27 -1.20 11.93 -4.07
C ALA A 27 -2.00 12.56 -5.22
N GLN A 28 -1.99 13.88 -5.30
CA GLN A 28 -2.66 14.63 -6.37
C GLN A 28 -1.65 15.08 -7.42
N TYR A 29 -2.10 15.28 -8.65
CA TYR A 29 -1.25 15.88 -9.67
C TYR A 29 -1.10 17.39 -9.44
N SER A 30 0.14 17.86 -9.47
CA SER A 30 0.47 19.29 -9.38
C SER A 30 0.08 20.07 -10.64
N LYS A 31 -0.01 19.38 -11.77
CA LYS A 31 -0.39 19.89 -13.09
C LYS A 31 -1.14 18.81 -13.88
N GLU A 32 -1.82 19.21 -14.93
CA GLU A 32 -2.43 18.23 -15.84
C GLU A 32 -1.32 17.42 -16.53
N LEU A 33 -1.35 16.10 -16.33
CA LEU A 33 -0.48 15.15 -17.01
C LEU A 33 -1.21 14.59 -18.25
N SER A 34 -0.45 14.21 -19.26
CA SER A 34 -0.95 13.41 -20.37
C SER A 34 -1.19 11.95 -19.93
N ASP A 35 -1.97 11.20 -20.70
CA ASP A 35 -2.18 9.76 -20.45
C ASP A 35 -0.85 8.98 -20.46
N LEU A 36 0.09 9.38 -21.30
CA LEU A 36 1.41 8.76 -21.38
C LEU A 36 2.22 9.02 -20.11
N GLU A 37 2.25 10.26 -19.61
CA GLU A 37 2.95 10.61 -18.37
C GLU A 37 2.31 9.90 -17.16
N ARG A 38 0.97 9.84 -17.09
CA ARG A 38 0.26 9.05 -16.07
C ARG A 38 0.65 7.57 -16.10
N GLY A 39 0.67 6.98 -17.30
CA GLY A 39 1.08 5.58 -17.52
C GLY A 39 2.52 5.32 -17.04
N GLN A 40 3.46 6.17 -17.46
CA GLN A 40 4.87 6.04 -17.04
C GLN A 40 5.06 6.22 -15.53
N LEU A 41 4.27 7.11 -14.92
CA LEU A 41 4.32 7.35 -13.49
C LEU A 41 3.82 6.13 -12.70
N ILE A 42 2.69 5.53 -13.11
CA ILE A 42 2.15 4.35 -12.43
C ILE A 42 3.04 3.13 -12.63
N ASP A 43 3.59 2.92 -13.83
CA ASP A 43 4.56 1.86 -14.09
C ASP A 43 5.79 2.02 -13.19
N SER A 44 6.35 3.24 -13.11
CA SER A 44 7.48 3.54 -12.23
C SER A 44 7.16 3.33 -10.75
N PHE A 45 5.91 3.55 -10.35
CA PHE A 45 5.46 3.33 -8.97
C PHE A 45 5.35 1.83 -8.67
N ILE A 46 4.77 1.05 -9.59
CA ILE A 46 4.66 -0.41 -9.47
C ILE A 46 6.06 -1.03 -9.37
N ASP A 47 6.98 -0.64 -10.27
CA ASP A 47 8.38 -1.12 -10.25
C ASP A 47 9.06 -0.83 -8.91
N PHE A 48 8.84 0.36 -8.35
CA PHE A 48 9.37 0.74 -7.03
C PHE A 48 8.79 -0.13 -5.91
N VAL A 49 7.47 -0.34 -5.91
CA VAL A 49 6.80 -1.16 -4.89
C VAL A 49 7.32 -2.61 -4.95
N GLU A 50 7.38 -3.21 -6.13
CA GLU A 50 7.88 -4.57 -6.33
C GLU A 50 9.36 -4.71 -5.94
N ALA A 51 10.19 -3.72 -6.26
CA ALA A 51 11.61 -3.70 -5.86
C ALA A 51 11.81 -3.67 -4.35
N ASN A 52 10.84 -3.14 -3.59
CA ASN A 52 10.84 -3.15 -2.13
C ASN A 52 10.17 -4.40 -1.53
N GLY A 53 9.81 -5.40 -2.35
CA GLY A 53 9.17 -6.63 -1.90
C GLY A 53 7.73 -6.44 -1.44
N LEU A 54 7.07 -5.38 -1.92
CA LEU A 54 5.68 -5.05 -1.65
C LEU A 54 4.82 -5.38 -2.87
N LEU A 55 3.51 -5.38 -2.69
CA LEU A 55 2.53 -5.47 -3.78
C LEU A 55 1.56 -4.31 -3.66
N THR A 56 1.06 -3.82 -4.78
CA THR A 56 0.10 -2.71 -4.81
C THR A 56 -0.99 -2.93 -5.83
N VAL A 57 -2.17 -2.40 -5.52
CA VAL A 57 -3.18 -2.04 -6.51
C VAL A 57 -3.16 -0.52 -6.60
N ALA A 58 -2.81 0.03 -7.77
CA ALA A 58 -2.70 1.47 -7.97
C ALA A 58 -3.63 1.96 -9.09
N SER A 59 -4.11 3.19 -8.96
CA SER A 59 -4.77 3.99 -10.00
C SER A 59 -4.03 5.32 -10.14
N ALA A 60 -4.05 5.84 -11.36
CA ALA A 60 -3.42 7.10 -11.76
C ALA A 60 -4.40 8.05 -12.46
N ASP A 61 -5.71 7.87 -12.32
CA ASP A 61 -6.70 8.61 -13.13
C ASP A 61 -6.79 10.09 -12.74
N GLU A 62 -7.29 10.39 -11.53
CA GLU A 62 -7.42 11.76 -10.99
C GLU A 62 -6.21 12.18 -10.12
N GLY A 63 -5.34 11.23 -9.84
CA GLY A 63 -4.18 11.32 -8.96
C GLY A 63 -3.64 9.91 -8.73
N ILE A 64 -2.61 9.77 -7.89
CA ILE A 64 -2.16 8.46 -7.45
C ILE A 64 -3.04 8.02 -6.29
N GLY A 65 -3.66 6.86 -6.43
CA GLY A 65 -4.30 6.13 -5.34
C GLY A 65 -3.76 4.71 -5.32
N ALA A 66 -3.15 4.30 -4.22
CA ALA A 66 -2.47 3.01 -4.10
C ALA A 66 -2.84 2.31 -2.80
N TYR A 67 -3.20 1.03 -2.89
CA TYR A 67 -3.37 0.14 -1.75
C TYR A 67 -2.20 -0.83 -1.71
N VAL A 68 -1.38 -0.74 -0.66
CA VAL A 68 -0.09 -1.44 -0.56
C VAL A 68 -0.15 -2.52 0.52
N ILE A 69 0.33 -3.72 0.16
CA ILE A 69 0.47 -4.89 1.04
C ILE A 69 1.89 -5.47 0.96
N SER A 70 2.24 -6.34 1.90
CA SER A 70 3.50 -7.09 1.86
C SER A 70 3.48 -8.11 0.71
N GLY A 71 4.53 -8.17 -0.10
CA GLY A 71 4.71 -9.21 -1.12
C GLY A 71 5.29 -10.51 -0.59
N ALA A 72 5.76 -10.52 0.67
CA ALA A 72 6.24 -11.74 1.30
C ALA A 72 5.06 -12.71 1.54
N PRO A 73 5.21 -14.03 1.27
CA PRO A 73 4.16 -15.03 1.52
C PRO A 73 3.68 -15.11 2.98
N ARG A 74 4.46 -14.55 3.90
CA ARG A 74 4.23 -14.47 5.34
C ARG A 74 4.91 -13.20 5.85
N GLY A 75 4.27 -12.07 5.66
CA GLY A 75 4.79 -10.77 6.09
C GLY A 75 3.67 -9.75 6.20
N THR A 76 3.90 -8.73 7.00
CA THR A 76 3.03 -7.56 7.12
C THR A 76 3.81 -6.34 6.68
N THR A 77 3.12 -5.33 6.15
CA THR A 77 3.75 -4.02 5.95
C THR A 77 4.22 -3.45 7.28
N THR A 78 5.31 -2.69 7.21
CA THR A 78 5.97 -2.05 8.34
C THR A 78 5.94 -0.53 8.20
N ASP A 79 6.20 0.21 9.28
CA ASP A 79 6.29 1.68 9.22
C ASP A 79 7.40 2.15 8.27
N ALA A 80 8.46 1.37 8.10
CA ALA A 80 9.51 1.64 7.13
C ALA A 80 8.98 1.59 5.69
N ASP A 81 8.09 0.64 5.39
CA ASP A 81 7.46 0.53 4.07
C ASP A 81 6.55 1.73 3.79
N ARG A 82 5.77 2.17 4.79
CA ARG A 82 4.94 3.39 4.70
C ARG A 82 5.79 4.63 4.42
N GLU A 83 6.89 4.79 5.14
CA GLU A 83 7.77 5.95 4.94
C GLU A 83 8.49 5.89 3.59
N ASN A 84 8.90 4.71 3.13
CA ASN A 84 9.50 4.55 1.80
C ASN A 84 8.52 4.96 0.69
N VAL A 85 7.26 4.50 0.76
CA VAL A 85 6.22 4.89 -0.20
C VAL A 85 5.94 6.39 -0.13
N ARG A 86 5.82 6.94 1.08
CA ARG A 86 5.63 8.38 1.28
C ARG A 86 6.77 9.20 0.67
N ALA A 87 8.00 8.83 0.96
CA ALA A 87 9.19 9.52 0.48
C ALA A 87 9.30 9.45 -1.05
N TRP A 88 8.99 8.30 -1.66
CA TRP A 88 8.98 8.16 -3.12
C TRP A 88 7.96 9.10 -3.78
N LEU A 89 6.74 9.15 -3.25
CA LEU A 89 5.69 10.03 -3.77
C LEU A 89 6.06 11.51 -3.58
N ALA A 90 6.60 11.87 -2.41
CA ALA A 90 6.99 13.24 -2.09
C ALA A 90 8.21 13.74 -2.88
N ALA A 91 9.07 12.84 -3.36
CA ALA A 91 10.22 13.18 -4.18
C ALA A 91 9.84 13.54 -5.63
N ARG A 92 8.60 13.25 -6.06
CA ARG A 92 8.15 13.50 -7.44
C ARG A 92 7.62 14.93 -7.58
N PRO A 93 8.21 15.76 -8.46
CA PRO A 93 7.77 17.15 -8.63
C PRO A 93 6.37 17.26 -9.28
N GLU A 94 5.92 16.19 -9.93
CA GLU A 94 4.62 16.11 -10.59
C GLU A 94 3.48 15.86 -9.59
N LEU A 95 3.79 15.45 -8.36
CA LEU A 95 2.84 15.11 -7.32
C LEU A 95 2.80 16.14 -6.20
N THR A 96 1.64 16.26 -5.56
CA THR A 96 1.38 17.11 -4.40
C THR A 96 0.39 16.42 -3.46
N ASP A 97 0.18 16.97 -2.27
CA ASP A 97 -0.78 16.47 -1.27
C ASP A 97 -0.61 14.96 -0.94
N VAL A 98 0.64 14.52 -0.79
CA VAL A 98 0.97 13.12 -0.48
C VAL A 98 0.45 12.75 0.90
N LYS A 99 -0.41 11.74 0.97
CA LYS A 99 -1.00 11.22 2.20
C LYS A 99 -0.81 9.70 2.26
N VAL A 100 -0.51 9.20 3.45
CA VAL A 100 -0.44 7.77 3.71
C VAL A 100 -1.32 7.47 4.92
N SER A 101 -2.34 6.63 4.74
CA SER A 101 -3.28 6.25 5.79
C SER A 101 -2.60 5.44 6.87
N GLU A 102 -3.24 5.31 8.03
CA GLU A 102 -2.89 4.31 9.03
C GLU A 102 -3.04 2.89 8.46
N PHE A 103 -2.48 1.93 9.21
CA PHE A 103 -2.59 0.53 8.85
C PHE A 103 -4.03 0.03 8.99
N THR A 104 -4.47 -0.75 8.02
CA THR A 104 -5.74 -1.46 8.01
C THR A 104 -5.49 -2.95 7.85
N ASP A 105 -6.33 -3.78 8.44
CA ASP A 105 -6.26 -5.24 8.21
C ASP A 105 -6.62 -5.55 6.75
N ALA A 106 -5.72 -6.24 6.05
CA ALA A 106 -5.89 -6.58 4.64
C ALA A 106 -6.99 -7.65 4.41
N TRP A 107 -7.28 -8.45 5.42
CA TRP A 107 -8.25 -9.55 5.38
C TRP A 107 -9.63 -9.14 5.92
N TYR A 108 -9.64 -8.26 6.92
CA TYR A 108 -10.84 -7.77 7.59
C TYR A 108 -10.85 -6.25 7.70
N PRO A 109 -10.94 -5.52 6.57
CA PRO A 109 -11.04 -4.06 6.60
C PRO A 109 -12.28 -3.64 7.42
N ASP A 110 -12.12 -2.63 8.27
CA ASP A 110 -13.26 -2.08 9.02
C ASP A 110 -14.32 -1.56 8.04
N ALA A 111 -15.58 -1.91 8.31
CA ALA A 111 -16.74 -1.64 7.45
C ALA A 111 -17.16 -0.15 7.45
#